data_AF-A0A8C5S4J1-F1
#
_entry.id   AF-A0A8C5S4J1-F1
#
_cell.length_a   1.000
_cell.length_b   1.000
_cell.length_c   1.000
_cell.angle_alpha   90.00
_cell.angle_beta   90.00
_cell.angle_gamma   90.00
#
_symmetry.space_group_name_H-M   'P 1'
#
loop_
_entity.id
_entity.type
_entity.pdbx_description
1 polymer ?
#
loop_
_entity_poly.entity_id
_entity_poly.type
_entity_poly.pdbx_seq_one_letter_code
_entity_poly.pdbx_strand_id
1 'polypeptide(L)' 'MIAAVCLGFFGSVFALIGMKCTKVGGSDQTKAKIACFAGVIFILSGLSSLTGCSLYAHRITSEFFDPTFIAQK' A
#
# COMPACT_ATOMS: atom_id res chain seq x y z
N MET A 1 5.37 0.40 -6.07
CA MET A 1 5.97 1.21 -4.99
C MET A 1 5.48 2.66 -4.99
N ILE A 2 5.61 3.45 -6.07
CA ILE A 2 5.14 4.87 -6.07
C ILE A 2 3.63 4.98 -5.79
N ALA A 3 2.79 4.18 -6.45
CA ALA A 3 1.35 4.16 -6.19
C ALA A 3 1.03 3.80 -4.72
N ALA A 4 1.82 2.91 -4.11
CA ALA A 4 1.68 2.55 -2.70
C ALA A 4 1.94 3.76 -1.79
N VAL A 5 2.99 4.54 -2.08
CA VAL A 5 3.32 5.75 -1.32
C VAL A 5 2.19 6.78 -1.42
N CYS A 6 1.67 7.02 -2.63
CA CYS A 6 0.54 7.93 -2.83
C CYS A 6 -0.70 7.45 -2.05
N LEU A 7 -1.09 6.19 -2.22
CA LEU A 7 -2.24 5.60 -1.52
C LEU A 7 -2.05 5.58 0.00
N GLY A 8 -0.83 5.32 0.49
CA GLY A 8 -0.51 5.30 1.91
C GLY A 8 -0.56 6.70 2.53
N PHE A 9 -0.12 7.73 1.80
CA PHE A 9 -0.22 9.12 2.24
C PHE A 9 -1.70 9.55 2.37
N PHE A 10 -2.49 9.34 1.31
CA PHE A 10 -3.93 9.65 1.37
C PHE A 10 -4.65 8.80 2.43
N GLY A 11 -4.34 7.50 2.53
CA GLY A 11 -4.89 6.61 3.55
C GLY A 11 -4.61 7.10 4.97
N SER A 12 -3.40 7.60 5.24
CA SER A 12 -3.03 8.17 6.54
C SER A 12 -3.85 9.43 6.84
N VAL A 13 -4.03 10.32 5.86
CA VAL A 13 -4.85 11.53 6.03
C VAL A 13 -6.32 11.16 6.32
N PHE A 14 -6.90 10.22 5.58
CA PHE A 14 -8.26 9.74 5.85
C PHE A 14 -8.39 9.05 7.21
N ALA A 15 -7.38 8.28 7.64
CA ALA A 15 -7.37 7.66 8.96
C ALA A 15 -7.38 8.71 10.08
N LEU A 16 -6.61 9.80 9.93
CA LEU A 16 -6.62 10.92 10.87
C LEU A 16 -8.00 11.58 10.95
N ILE A 17 -8.68 11.79 9.82
CA ILE A 17 -10.02 12.40 9.76
C ILE A 17 -11.09 11.47 10.38
N GLY A 18 -10.94 10.15 10.23
CA GLY A 18 -11.88 9.15 10.73
C GLY A 18 -11.87 8.93 12.25
N MET A 19 -10.87 9.45 12.97
CA MET A 19 -10.80 9.32 14.43
C MET A 19 -11.80 10.23 15.15
N LYS A 20 -12.30 9.75 16.31
CA LYS A 20 -13.25 10.49 17.16
C LYS A 20 -12.67 11.80 17.71
N CYS A 21 -11.37 11.84 17.96
CA CYS A 21 -10.66 13.02 18.45
C CYS A 21 -10.46 14.11 17.38
N THR A 22 -10.70 13.82 16.09
CA THR A 22 -10.55 14.82 15.02
C THR A 22 -11.86 15.58 14.81
N LYS A 23 -11.83 16.93 14.84
CA LYS A 23 -13.05 17.75 14.71
C LYS A 23 -13.63 17.81 13.29
N VAL A 24 -12.89 17.33 12.29
CA VAL A 24 -13.28 17.28 10.87
C VAL A 24 -14.01 15.96 10.58
N GLY A 25 -15.12 15.97 9.84
CA GLY A 25 -15.77 14.73 9.36
C GLY A 25 -17.24 14.49 9.77
N GLY A 26 -17.92 15.48 10.35
CA GLY A 26 -19.37 15.39 10.62
C GLY A 26 -19.72 14.40 11.75
N SER A 27 -20.73 13.57 11.54
CA SER A 27 -21.25 12.62 12.55
C SER A 27 -20.33 11.41 12.77
N ASP A 28 -20.47 10.75 13.92
CA ASP A 28 -19.72 9.54 14.28
C ASP A 28 -19.86 8.40 13.25
N GLN A 29 -21.03 8.30 12.60
CA GLN A 29 -21.24 7.29 11.55
C GLN A 29 -20.40 7.57 10.31
N THR A 30 -20.32 8.83 9.88
CA THR A 30 -19.49 9.22 8.73
C THR A 30 -18.01 8.98 9.04
N LYS A 31 -17.57 9.33 10.25
CA LYS A 31 -16.21 9.06 10.74
C LYS A 31 -15.86 7.58 10.74
N ALA A 32 -16.78 6.72 11.21
CA ALA A 32 -16.60 5.28 11.19
C ALA A 32 -16.45 4.73 9.76
N LYS A 33 -17.25 5.24 8.81
CA LYS A 33 -17.11 4.86 7.39
C LYS A 33 -15.79 5.33 6.79
N ILE A 34 -15.36 6.56 7.09
CA ILE A 34 -14.08 7.11 6.63
C ILE A 34 -12.91 6.29 7.19
N ALA A 35 -12.93 5.94 8.48
CA ALA A 35 -11.90 5.12 9.10
C ALA A 35 -11.83 3.72 8.47
N CYS A 36 -12.98 3.11 8.18
CA CYS A 36 -13.04 1.83 7.49
C CYS A 36 -12.45 1.93 6.06
N PHE A 37 -12.85 2.93 5.29
CA PHE A 37 -12.29 3.20 3.96
C PHE A 37 -10.78 3.45 4.00
N ALA A 38 -10.29 4.22 4.97
CA ALA A 38 -8.87 4.48 5.16
C ALA A 38 -8.08 3.18 5.40
N GLY A 39 -8.62 2.27 6.23
CA GLY A 39 -8.03 0.96 6.45
C GLY A 39 -7.93 0.12 5.17
N VAL A 40 -8.99 0.09 4.35
CA VAL A 40 -8.98 -0.63 3.06
C VAL A 40 -7.93 -0.05 2.11
N ILE A 41 -7.85 1.27 1.98
CA ILE A 41 -6.83 1.95 1.17
C ILE A 41 -5.41 1.62 1.66
N PHE A 42 -5.21 1.56 2.98
CA PHE A 42 -3.92 1.25 3.58
C PHE A 42 -3.47 -0.20 3.30
N ILE A 43 -4.40 -1.16 3.38
CA ILE A 43 -4.14 -2.56 3.01
C ILE A 43 -3.77 -2.66 1.52
N LEU A 44 -4.52 -1.99 0.64
CA LEU A 44 -4.23 -1.99 -0.79
C LEU A 44 -2.86 -1.35 -1.11
N SER A 45 -2.50 -0.28 -0.41
CA SER A 45 -1.15 0.31 -0.48
C SER A 45 -0.08 -0.72 -0.12
N GLY A 46 -0.21 -1.39 1.02
CA GLY A 46 0.72 -2.43 1.47
C GLY A 46 0.88 -3.57 0.47
N LEU A 47 -0.24 -4.09 -0.05
CA LEU A 47 -0.25 -5.17 -1.06
C LEU A 47 0.45 -4.75 -2.36
N SER A 48 0.27 -3.50 -2.79
CA SER A 48 0.91 -3.00 -4.01
C SER A 48 2.44 -2.86 -3.85
N SER A 49 2.94 -2.53 -2.67
CA SER A 49 4.38 -2.55 -2.37
C SER A 49 4.91 -3.99 -2.31
N LEU A 50 4.21 -4.88 -1.62
CA LEU A 50 4.59 -6.28 -1.49
C LEU A 50 4.71 -6.95 -2.86
N THR A 51 3.72 -6.74 -3.74
CA THR A 51 3.74 -7.28 -5.10
C THR A 51 4.97 -6.81 -5.87
N GLY A 52 5.34 -5.53 -5.76
CA GLY A 52 6.54 -4.99 -6.41
C GLY A 52 7.82 -5.65 -5.92
N CYS A 53 7.98 -5.79 -4.60
CA CYS A 53 9.13 -6.47 -4.01
C CYS A 53 9.17 -7.96 -4.37
N SER A 54 8.03 -8.66 -4.35
CA SER A 54 7.92 -10.07 -4.72
C SER A 54 8.29 -10.33 -6.16
N LEU A 55 7.85 -9.47 -7.09
CA LEU A 55 8.21 -9.59 -8.51
C LEU A 55 9.70 -9.36 -8.71
N TYR A 56 10.28 -8.36 -8.05
CA TYR A 56 11.71 -8.12 -8.09
C TYR A 56 12.50 -9.32 -7.55
N ALA A 57 12.15 -9.81 -6.36
CA ALA A 57 12.79 -10.99 -5.77
C ALA A 57 12.67 -12.22 -6.66
N HIS A 58 11.49 -12.48 -7.23
CA HIS A 58 11.27 -13.59 -8.15
C HIS A 58 12.15 -13.48 -9.39
N ARG A 59 12.30 -12.28 -9.97
CA ARG A 59 13.20 -12.06 -11.10
C ARG A 59 14.65 -12.39 -10.74
N ILE A 60 15.13 -11.87 -9.61
CA ILE A 60 16.50 -12.16 -9.15
C ILE A 60 16.68 -13.67 -8.96
N THR A 61 15.76 -14.34 -8.26
CA THR A 61 15.82 -15.79 -8.07
C THR A 61 15.76 -16.56 -9.40
N SER A 62 14.91 -16.16 -10.35
CA SER A 62 14.85 -16.84 -11.65
C SER A 62 16.17 -16.69 -12.39
N GLU A 63 16.77 -15.49 -12.43
CA GLU A 63 18.08 -15.28 -13.06
C GLU A 63 19.18 -16.14 -12.40
N PHE A 64 19.16 -16.30 -11.07
CA PHE A 64 20.16 -17.11 -10.35
C PHE A 64 20.05 -18.61 -10.62
N PHE A 65 18.84 -19.12 -10.88
CA PHE A 65 18.59 -20.55 -11.09
C PHE A 65 18.45 -20.93 -12.57
N ASP A 66 18.55 -19.96 -13.50
CA ASP A 66 18.45 -20.22 -14.92
C ASP A 66 19.78 -20.81 -15.47
N PRO A 67 19.80 -22.07 -15.95
CA PRO A 67 21.01 -22.68 -16.49
C PRO A 67 21.47 -22.03 -17.81
N THR A 68 20.64 -21.16 -18.40
CA THR A 68 20.96 -20.40 -19.62
C THR A 68 21.27 -18.93 -19.36
N PHE A 69 21.44 -18.54 -18.09
CA PHE A 69 21.72 -17.16 -17.72
C PHE A 69 23.03 -16.65 -18.34
N ILE A 70 22.90 -15.82 -19.39
CA ILE A 70 24.02 -15.06 -19.95
C ILE A 70 24.07 -13.72 -19.22
N ALA A 71 25.10 -13.52 -18.40
CA ALA A 71 25.30 -12.28 -17.66
C ALA A 71 25.24 -11.08 -18.61
N GLN A 72 24.19 -10.26 -18.48
CA GLN A 72 24.05 -9.04 -19.26
C GLN A 72 25.09 -8.03 -18.73
N LYS A 73 26.14 -7.78 -19.53
CA LYS A 73 27.24 -6.85 -19.25
C LYS A 73 26.79 -5.39 -19.26
#